data_AF-A0A831TBY6-F1
#
_entry.id   AF-A0A831TBY6-F1
#
_cell.length_a   1.000
_cell.length_b   1.000
_cell.length_c   1.000
_cell.angle_alpha   90.00
_cell.angle_beta   90.00
_cell.angle_gamma   90.00
#
_symmetry.space_group_name_H-M   'P 1'
#
loop_
_entity.id
_entity.type
_entity.pdbx_description
1 polymer ?
#
loop_
_entity_poly.entity_id
_entity_poly.type
_entity_poly.pdbx_seq_one_letter_code
_entity_poly.pdbx_strand_id
1 'polypeptide(L)'
;MTDADAWRKWFAGIEVLDSAFSVAEVSFADGSRLLFRHSVGVRTAELAAPGEAMELLGTIERFRLNAKHLDVSFKDGSSWEARFRS
;
A
#
# COMPACT_ATOMS: atom_id res chain seq x y z
N MET A 1 13.85 -11.14 8.08
CA MET A 1 13.39 -9.90 7.41
C MET A 1 11.88 -9.99 7.38
N THR A 2 11.17 -8.99 7.91
CA THR A 2 9.69 -8.98 7.90
C THR A 2 9.16 -8.46 6.56
N ASP A 3 7.88 -8.74 6.27
CA ASP A 3 7.20 -8.17 5.09
C ASP A 3 7.23 -6.64 5.13
N ALA A 4 7.02 -6.05 6.31
CA ALA A 4 7.15 -4.61 6.50
C ALA A 4 8.56 -4.07 6.17
N ASP A 5 9.62 -4.82 6.47
CA ASP A 5 10.99 -4.42 6.11
C ASP A 5 11.22 -4.49 4.60
N ALA A 6 10.66 -5.51 3.92
CA ALA A 6 10.71 -5.62 2.46
C ALA A 6 9.99 -4.45 1.80
N TRP A 7 8.78 -4.10 2.27
CA TRP A 7 8.04 -2.93 1.79
C TRP A 7 8.83 -1.64 2.01
N ARG A 8 9.40 -1.45 3.20
CA ARG A 8 10.22 -0.26 3.52
C ARG A 8 11.43 -0.14 2.60
N LYS A 9 12.09 -1.24 2.27
CA LYS A 9 13.25 -1.27 1.37
C LYS A 9 12.89 -0.85 -0.05
N TRP A 10 11.75 -1.32 -0.56
CA TRP A 10 11.34 -1.09 -1.94
C TRP A 10 10.48 0.14 -2.13
N PHE A 11 9.93 0.73 -1.07
CA PHE A 11 9.05 1.90 -1.14
C PHE A 11 9.74 3.09 -1.81
N ALA A 12 9.11 3.63 -2.85
CA ALA A 12 9.56 4.83 -3.56
C ALA A 12 8.64 6.04 -3.30
N GLY A 13 7.33 5.82 -3.17
CA GLY A 13 6.40 6.91 -2.95
C GLY A 13 4.96 6.46 -2.77
N ILE A 14 4.12 7.39 -2.30
CA ILE A 14 2.69 7.23 -2.16
C ILE A 14 1.97 8.47 -2.68
N GLU A 15 0.91 8.26 -3.44
CA GLU A 15 0.07 9.33 -3.98
C GLU A 15 -1.41 9.02 -3.67
N VAL A 16 -2.16 10.03 -3.23
CA VAL A 16 -3.62 9.93 -3.08
C VAL A 16 -4.26 10.42 -4.37
N LEU A 17 -5.06 9.56 -5.01
CA LEU A 17 -5.59 9.83 -6.35
C LEU A 17 -6.94 10.57 -6.31
N ASP A 18 -7.55 10.72 -5.14
CA ASP A 18 -8.86 11.35 -4.98
C ASP A 18 -8.95 12.25 -3.74
N SER A 19 -9.86 13.22 -3.76
CA SER A 19 -10.05 14.15 -2.64
C SER A 19 -10.70 13.52 -1.41
N ALA A 20 -11.31 12.33 -1.53
CA ALA A 20 -11.95 11.64 -0.42
C ALA A 20 -11.01 10.70 0.34
N PHE A 21 -9.73 10.61 -0.07
CA PHE A 21 -8.76 9.67 0.49
C PHE A 21 -9.28 8.24 0.48
N SER A 22 -9.94 7.89 -0.61
CA SER A 22 -10.50 6.56 -0.87
C SER A 22 -9.62 5.75 -1.80
N VAL A 23 -8.69 6.40 -2.53
CA VAL A 23 -7.79 5.75 -3.47
C VAL A 23 -6.36 6.25 -3.27
N ALA A 24 -5.42 5.32 -3.10
CA ALA A 24 -3.99 5.63 -3.04
C ALA A 24 -3.18 4.65 -3.88
N GLU A 25 -2.17 5.17 -4.58
CA GLU A 25 -1.17 4.37 -5.30
C GLU A 25 0.15 4.37 -4.52
N VAL A 26 0.70 3.19 -4.29
CA VAL A 26 2.05 3.00 -3.76
C VAL A 26 2.96 2.59 -4.91
N SER A 27 4.05 3.32 -5.07
CA SER A 27 5.10 3.05 -6.05
C SER A 27 6.32 2.43 -5.37
N PHE A 28 6.91 1.43 -6.02
CA PHE A 28 8.13 0.76 -5.59
C PHE A 28 9.32 1.12 -6.49
N ALA A 29 10.53 0.93 -5.99
CA ALA A 29 11.78 1.36 -6.64
C ALA A 29 12.09 0.61 -7.94
N ASP A 30 11.48 -0.55 -8.16
CA ASP A 30 11.53 -1.30 -9.41
C ASP A 30 10.53 -0.79 -10.48
N GLY A 31 9.72 0.22 -10.14
CA GLY A 31 8.67 0.78 -11.00
C GLY A 31 7.33 0.06 -10.93
N SER A 32 7.24 -1.01 -10.13
CA SER A 32 5.98 -1.70 -9.86
C SER A 32 5.08 -0.90 -8.92
N ARG A 33 3.77 -1.16 -8.98
CA ARG A 33 2.78 -0.31 -8.30
C ARG A 33 1.60 -1.11 -7.75
N LEU A 34 1.15 -0.71 -6.56
CA LEU A 34 -0.08 -1.22 -5.93
C LEU A 34 -1.11 -0.11 -5.76
N LEU A 35 -2.35 -0.42 -6.06
CA LEU A 35 -3.48 0.47 -5.90
C LEU A 35 -4.35 0.00 -4.73
N PHE A 36 -4.60 0.90 -3.79
CA PHE A 36 -5.45 0.68 -2.63
C PHE A 36 -6.73 1.46 -2.82
N ARG A 37 -7.87 0.78 -2.68
CA ARG A 37 -9.19 1.39 -2.74
C ARG A 37 -10.00 1.04 -1.51
N HIS A 38 -10.57 2.06 -0.89
CA HIS A 38 -11.46 1.95 0.25
C HIS A 38 -12.79 2.65 -0.06
N SER A 39 -13.82 1.87 -0.34
CA SER A 39 -15.20 2.35 -0.45
C SER A 39 -16.08 1.75 0.63
N VAL A 40 -17.29 2.27 0.79
CA VAL A 40 -18.27 1.70 1.72
C VAL A 40 -18.50 0.23 1.37
N GLY A 41 -18.13 -0.66 2.29
CA GLY A 41 -18.30 -2.12 2.15
C GLY A 41 -17.22 -2.85 1.35
N VAL A 42 -16.25 -2.16 0.72
CA VAL A 42 -15.21 -2.81 -0.08
C VAL A 42 -13.83 -2.20 0.18
N ARG A 43 -12.85 -3.07 0.47
CA ARG A 43 -11.44 -2.72 0.57
C ARG A 43 -10.65 -3.63 -0.36
N THR A 44 -9.99 -3.05 -1.35
CA THR A 44 -9.14 -3.81 -2.27
C THR A 44 -7.74 -3.24 -2.28
N ALA A 45 -6.77 -4.13 -2.38
CA ALA A 45 -5.43 -3.85 -2.84
C ALA A 45 -5.24 -4.63 -4.13
N GLU A 46 -4.79 -3.99 -5.19
CA GLU A 46 -4.63 -4.61 -6.51
C GLU A 46 -3.34 -4.15 -7.19
N LEU A 47 -2.85 -4.97 -8.11
CA LEU A 47 -1.65 -4.67 -8.87
C LEU A 47 -1.97 -3.65 -9.97
N ALA A 48 -1.32 -2.49 -9.93
CA ALA A 48 -1.44 -1.45 -10.95
C ALA A 48 -0.32 -1.53 -12.00
N ALA A 49 0.88 -1.96 -11.60
CA ALA A 49 1.97 -2.27 -12.51
C ALA A 49 2.76 -3.49 -11.98
N PRO A 50 3.08 -4.46 -12.84
CA PRO A 50 3.77 -5.69 -12.43
C PRO A 50 5.23 -5.45 -12.01
N GLY A 51 5.76 -6.41 -11.26
CA GLY A 51 7.11 -6.43 -10.69
C GLY A 51 7.08 -7.02 -9.28
N GLU A 52 8.00 -6.60 -8.41
CA GLU A 52 8.08 -7.05 -7.01
C GLU A 52 6.79 -6.77 -6.23
N ALA A 53 6.02 -5.74 -6.62
CA ALA A 53 4.69 -5.47 -6.05
C ALA A 53 3.74 -6.67 -6.08
N MET A 54 3.86 -7.60 -7.04
CA MET A 54 2.99 -8.78 -7.11
C MET A 54 3.22 -9.72 -5.92
N GLU A 55 4.48 -9.95 -5.54
CA GLU A 55 4.81 -10.78 -4.38
C GLU A 55 4.37 -10.09 -3.10
N LEU A 56 4.65 -8.80 -2.99
CA LEU A 56 4.27 -7.94 -1.86
C LEU A 56 2.75 -7.84 -1.67
N LEU A 57 1.96 -7.87 -2.74
CA LEU A 57 0.50 -7.89 -2.66
C LEU A 57 -0.01 -9.15 -1.94
N GLY A 58 0.64 -10.30 -2.19
CA GLY A 58 0.28 -11.58 -1.59
C GLY A 58 0.51 -11.64 -0.07
N THR A 59 1.32 -10.74 0.49
CA THR A 59 1.64 -10.69 1.92
C THR A 59 0.68 -9.83 2.74
N ILE A 60 -0.13 -8.99 2.08
CA ILE A 60 -1.09 -8.11 2.75
C ILE A 60 -2.19 -8.95 3.41
N GLU A 61 -2.40 -8.72 4.71
CA GLU A 61 -3.54 -9.26 5.46
C GLU A 61 -4.70 -8.26 5.45
N ARG A 62 -4.40 -6.99 5.73
CA ARG A 62 -5.38 -5.89 5.75
C ARG A 62 -4.69 -4.54 5.62
N PHE A 63 -5.47 -3.51 5.28
CA PHE A 63 -4.98 -2.13 5.30
C PHE A 63 -6.06 -1.17 5.81
N ARG A 64 -5.61 0.04 6.17
CA ARG A 64 -6.43 1.19 6.51
C ARG A 64 -5.94 2.40 5.73
N LEU A 65 -6.81 2.92 4.88
CA LEU A 65 -6.62 4.17 4.15
C LEU A 65 -7.50 5.26 4.77
N ASN A 66 -6.92 6.39 5.14
CA ASN A 66 -7.61 7.55 5.70
C ASN A 66 -6.88 8.84 5.35
N ALA A 67 -7.47 10.01 5.63
CA ALA A 67 -6.90 11.31 5.27
C ALA A 67 -5.47 11.63 5.73
N LYS A 68 -4.90 10.86 6.67
CA LYS A 68 -3.55 11.09 7.20
C LYS A 68 -2.52 10.12 6.62
N HIS A 69 -2.92 8.88 6.32
CA HIS A 69 -1.98 7.80 6.03
C HIS A 69 -2.64 6.57 5.40
N LEU A 70 -1.76 5.75 4.84
CA LEU A 70 -1.99 4.35 4.55
C LEU A 70 -1.21 3.48 5.55
N ASP A 71 -1.92 2.62 6.27
CA ASP A 71 -1.38 1.60 7.18
C ASP A 71 -1.69 0.22 6.60
N VAL A 72 -0.67 -0.63 6.48
CA VAL A 72 -0.74 -1.98 5.93
C VAL A 72 -0.26 -2.97 6.98
N SER A 73 -1.11 -3.94 7.32
CA SER A 73 -0.75 -5.10 8.15
C SER A 73 -0.53 -6.32 7.27
N PHE A 74 0.52 -7.07 7.56
CA PHE A 74 0.92 -8.25 6.81
C PHE A 74 0.57 -9.55 7.54
N LYS A 75 0.58 -10.66 6.79
CA LYS A 75 0.31 -12.01 7.31
C LYS A 75 1.34 -12.47 8.35
N ASP A 76 2.57 -11.97 8.27
CA ASP A 76 3.63 -12.25 9.26
C ASP A 76 3.46 -11.47 10.58
N GLY A 77 2.41 -10.64 10.70
CA GLY A 77 2.10 -9.84 11.88
C GLY A 77 2.81 -8.48 11.94
N SER A 78 3.70 -8.19 10.98
CA SER A 78 4.34 -6.88 10.87
C SER A 78 3.42 -5.83 10.27
N SER A 79 3.78 -4.54 10.39
CA SER A 79 3.04 -3.43 9.80
C SER A 79 3.93 -2.35 9.21
N TRP A 80 3.39 -1.66 8.21
CA TRP A 80 4.03 -0.56 7.49
C TRP A 80 3.07 0.62 7.36
N GLU A 81 3.53 1.83 7.64
CA GLU A 81 2.75 3.08 7.53
C GLU A 81 3.47 4.04 6.58
N ALA A 82 2.71 4.64 5.65
CA ALA A 82 3.13 5.83 4.90
C ALA A 82 2.14 6.98 5.14
N ARG A 83 2.68 8.11 5.57
CA ARG A 83 1.92 9.35 5.78
C ARG A 83 1.82 10.13 4.49
N PHE A 84 0.64 10.69 4.25
CA PHE A 84 0.46 11.69 3.20
C PHE A 84 1.13 12.97 3.70
N ARG A 85 2.05 13.54 2.91
CA ARG A 85 2.62 14.84 3.27
C ARG A 85 1.46 15.85 3.30
N SER A 86 1.26 16.46 4.47
CA SER A 86 0.44 17.66 4.67
C SER A 86 1.17 18.90 4.17
#